data_AF-A0A4W3GYI5-F1
#
_entry.id   AF-A0A4W3GYI5-F1
#
_cell.length_a   1.000
_cell.length_b   1.000
_cell.length_c   1.000
_cell.angle_alpha   90.00
_cell.angle_beta   90.00
_cell.angle_gamma   90.00
#
_symmetry.space_group_name_H-M   'P 1'
#
loop_
_entity.id
_entity.type
_entity.pdbx_description
1 polymer ?
#
loop_
_entity_poly.entity_id
_entity_poly.type
_entity_poly.pdbx_seq_one_letter_code
_entity_poly.pdbx_strand_id
1 'polypeptide(L)'
;MYGEYVKNFDKAMDLLDTMLEKCQPFREIIQEIQKKEMCGSLSLQHHMLEPVQRVPRYQLLLKDYVKKLPQDSPDRSDAEKSLEIIFEAANRSNAAIAELEKQQKMWDVYEMLGGEEDIVDPSNELLKEGPILKVSVRSSSTAERHLFLFNKMLLYCAPKLSLGSVKFTVRNKLPVDSVQVKEVNDVETPHCFLVSGKQRSLQLQARSQEEMEAWIQAIQESIVLSERKIDTFKAASLGPASPGHHVSQ
;
A
#
# COMPACT_ATOMS: atom_id res chain seq x y z
N MET A 1 -8.90 -21.14 4.16
CA MET A 1 -10.24 -20.99 4.79
C MET A 1 -10.31 -19.75 5.68
N TYR A 2 -9.51 -19.62 6.74
CA TYR A 2 -9.55 -18.44 7.64
C TYR A 2 -9.11 -17.12 6.96
N GLY A 3 -8.04 -17.16 6.17
CA GLY A 3 -7.58 -15.97 5.43
C GLY A 3 -8.63 -15.40 4.45
N GLU A 4 -9.42 -16.26 3.79
CA GLU A 4 -10.48 -15.82 2.87
C GLU A 4 -11.66 -15.18 3.61
N TYR A 5 -11.97 -15.65 4.83
CA TYR A 5 -12.98 -15.03 5.68
C TYR A 5 -12.53 -13.62 6.11
N VAL A 6 -11.31 -13.50 6.64
CA VAL A 6 -10.74 -12.21 7.07
C VAL A 6 -10.67 -11.22 5.91
N LYS A 7 -10.23 -11.68 4.72
CA LYS A 7 -10.14 -10.87 3.50
C LYS A 7 -11.47 -10.24 3.07
N ASN A 8 -12.57 -10.98 3.24
CA ASN A 8 -13.89 -10.52 2.80
C ASN A 8 -14.72 -9.93 3.94
N PHE A 9 -14.16 -9.84 5.16
CA PHE A 9 -14.88 -9.39 6.35
C PHE A 9 -15.41 -7.96 6.18
N ASP A 10 -14.57 -7.01 5.77
CA ASP A 10 -14.97 -5.61 5.62
C ASP A 10 -16.08 -5.45 4.57
N LYS A 11 -15.94 -6.12 3.42
CA LYS A 11 -16.98 -6.14 2.37
C LYS A 11 -18.30 -6.73 2.87
N ALA A 12 -18.24 -7.80 3.69
CA ALA A 12 -19.42 -8.42 4.25
C ALA A 12 -20.09 -7.52 5.31
N MET A 13 -19.31 -6.78 6.09
CA MET A 13 -19.79 -5.78 7.05
C MET A 13 -20.49 -4.62 6.34
N ASP A 14 -19.88 -4.04 5.30
CA ASP A 14 -20.47 -2.96 4.50
C ASP A 14 -21.79 -3.38 3.86
N LEU A 15 -21.84 -4.62 3.32
CA LEU A 15 -23.06 -5.18 2.76
C LEU A 15 -24.12 -5.37 3.82
N LEU A 16 -23.75 -5.88 5.00
CA LEU A 16 -24.67 -6.09 6.12
C LEU A 16 -25.28 -4.76 6.57
N ASP A 17 -24.46 -3.72 6.76
CA ASP A 17 -24.94 -2.39 7.15
C ASP A 17 -25.86 -1.80 6.08
N THR A 18 -25.49 -1.92 4.81
CA THR A 18 -26.36 -1.51 3.69
C THR A 18 -27.71 -2.23 3.70
N MET A 19 -27.72 -3.53 3.96
CA MET A 19 -28.96 -4.33 4.03
C MET A 19 -29.80 -4.00 5.26
N LEU A 20 -29.16 -3.76 6.40
CA LEU A 20 -29.84 -3.31 7.62
C LEU A 20 -30.45 -1.92 7.45
N GLU A 21 -29.83 -1.02 6.69
CA GLU A 21 -30.37 0.31 6.41
C GLU A 21 -31.52 0.29 5.41
N LYS A 22 -31.35 -0.41 4.27
CA LYS A 22 -32.24 -0.29 3.11
C LYS A 22 -33.38 -1.31 3.10
N CYS A 23 -33.26 -2.44 3.81
CA CYS A 23 -34.23 -3.53 3.77
C CYS A 23 -34.88 -3.75 5.13
N GLN A 24 -36.07 -3.18 5.32
CA GLN A 24 -36.84 -3.30 6.56
C GLN A 24 -37.16 -4.77 6.94
N PRO A 25 -37.60 -5.66 6.01
CA PRO A 25 -37.84 -7.06 6.34
C PRO A 25 -36.57 -7.79 6.82
N PHE A 26 -35.42 -7.51 6.21
CA PHE A 26 -34.15 -8.10 6.61
C PHE A 26 -33.75 -7.65 8.03
N ARG A 27 -33.87 -6.34 8.32
CA ARG A 27 -33.63 -5.77 9.65
C ARG A 27 -34.46 -6.45 10.73
N GLU A 28 -35.76 -6.63 10.48
CA GLU A 28 -36.68 -7.28 11.44
C GLU A 28 -36.27 -8.72 11.72
N ILE A 29 -35.93 -9.50 10.68
CA ILE A 29 -35.43 -10.87 10.85
C ILE A 29 -34.17 -10.91 11.71
N ILE A 30 -33.19 -10.03 11.45
CA ILE A 30 -31.95 -9.97 12.23
C ILE A 30 -32.23 -9.61 13.69
N GLN A 31 -33.10 -8.63 13.95
CA GLN A 31 -33.47 -8.25 15.32
C GLN A 31 -34.16 -9.39 16.07
N GLU A 32 -35.08 -10.12 15.42
CA GLU A 32 -35.75 -11.27 16.01
C GLU A 32 -34.78 -12.41 16.32
N ILE A 33 -33.80 -12.68 15.45
CA ILE A 33 -32.78 -13.70 15.70
C ILE A 33 -31.89 -13.28 16.88
N GLN A 34 -31.42 -12.03 16.93
CA GLN A 34 -30.53 -11.54 17.98
C GLN A 34 -31.15 -11.54 19.39
N LYS A 35 -32.48 -11.49 19.49
CA LYS A 35 -33.21 -11.60 20.77
C LYS A 35 -33.16 -13.01 21.38
N LYS A 36 -32.79 -14.03 20.59
CA LYS A 36 -32.71 -15.40 21.09
C LYS A 36 -31.58 -15.51 22.12
N GLU A 37 -31.82 -16.26 23.18
CA GLU A 37 -30.87 -16.46 24.28
C GLU A 37 -29.51 -16.98 23.80
N MET A 38 -29.53 -17.87 22.80
CA MET A 38 -28.33 -18.43 22.14
C MET A 38 -27.44 -17.39 21.44
N CYS A 39 -27.93 -16.18 21.17
CA CYS A 39 -27.12 -15.08 20.63
C CYS A 39 -26.39 -14.28 21.72
N GLY A 40 -26.65 -14.55 23.01
CA GLY A 40 -25.90 -13.98 24.13
C GLY A 40 -25.94 -12.45 24.21
N SER A 41 -27.01 -11.82 23.72
CA SER A 41 -27.16 -10.36 23.61
C SER A 41 -26.11 -9.68 22.72
N LEU A 42 -25.42 -10.44 21.85
CA LEU A 42 -24.47 -9.92 20.88
C LEU A 42 -25.15 -9.71 19.53
N SER A 43 -24.72 -8.68 18.80
CA SER A 43 -25.21 -8.44 17.44
C SER A 43 -24.59 -9.44 16.46
N LEU A 44 -25.19 -9.58 15.28
CA LEU A 44 -24.65 -10.40 14.20
C LEU A 44 -23.22 -9.95 13.83
N GLN A 45 -22.97 -8.65 13.79
CA GLN A 45 -21.63 -8.09 13.56
C GLN A 45 -20.60 -8.60 14.59
N HIS A 46 -20.99 -8.69 15.88
CA HIS A 46 -20.09 -9.20 16.91
C HIS A 46 -19.75 -10.67 16.68
N HIS A 47 -20.75 -11.49 16.35
CA HIS A 47 -20.54 -12.91 16.01
C HIS A 47 -19.68 -13.10 14.76
N MET A 48 -19.85 -12.24 13.76
CA MET A 48 -19.02 -12.24 12.55
C MET A 48 -17.57 -11.81 12.83
N LEU A 49 -17.32 -11.04 13.89
CA LEU A 49 -15.98 -10.59 14.26
C LEU A 49 -15.18 -11.68 15.00
N GLU A 50 -15.83 -12.64 15.66
CA GLU A 50 -15.13 -13.69 16.42
C GLU A 50 -14.12 -14.50 15.57
N PRO A 51 -14.44 -14.94 14.33
CA PRO A 51 -13.47 -15.57 13.44
C PRO A 51 -12.45 -14.61 12.84
N VAL A 52 -12.44 -13.33 13.17
CA VAL A 52 -11.30 -12.45 12.88
C VAL A 52 -10.38 -12.42 14.10
N GLN A 53 -10.97 -12.28 15.30
CA GLN A 53 -10.26 -12.16 16.58
C GLN A 53 -9.60 -13.46 17.07
N ARG A 54 -10.03 -14.62 16.57
CA ARG A 54 -9.63 -15.93 17.10
C ARG A 54 -8.14 -16.27 16.88
N VAL A 55 -7.55 -15.90 15.74
CA VAL A 55 -6.10 -16.09 15.48
C VAL A 55 -5.23 -15.21 16.40
N PRO A 56 -5.46 -13.88 16.50
CA PRO A 56 -4.77 -13.05 17.49
C PRO A 56 -4.92 -13.58 18.92
N ARG A 57 -6.11 -14.08 19.28
CA ARG A 57 -6.36 -14.66 20.60
C ARG A 57 -5.53 -15.92 20.85
N TYR A 58 -5.41 -16.82 19.89
CA TYR A 58 -4.55 -18.01 20.03
C TYR A 58 -3.08 -17.64 20.18
N GLN A 59 -2.61 -16.63 19.45
CA GLN A 59 -1.26 -16.13 19.62
C GLN A 59 -1.00 -15.62 21.05
N LEU A 60 -1.92 -14.82 21.61
CA LEU A 60 -1.80 -14.32 22.99
C LEU A 60 -1.80 -15.48 24.00
N LEU A 61 -2.74 -16.42 23.87
CA LEU A 61 -2.87 -17.56 24.78
C LEU A 61 -1.64 -18.47 24.73
N LEU A 62 -1.11 -18.78 23.54
CA LEU A 62 0.08 -19.61 23.39
C LEU A 62 1.34 -18.90 23.87
N LYS A 63 1.47 -17.60 23.64
CA LYS A 63 2.58 -16.79 24.17
C LYS A 63 2.59 -16.81 25.69
N ASP A 64 1.42 -16.62 26.32
CA ASP A 64 1.28 -16.71 27.77
C ASP A 64 1.51 -18.12 28.31
N TYR A 65 1.09 -19.14 27.55
CA TYR A 65 1.33 -20.54 27.89
C TYR A 65 2.82 -20.87 27.91
N VAL A 66 3.54 -20.58 26.82
CA VAL A 66 5.00 -20.77 26.71
C VAL A 66 5.73 -20.03 27.83
N LYS A 67 5.31 -18.79 28.15
CA LYS A 67 5.91 -18.00 29.23
C LYS A 67 5.77 -18.65 30.62
N LYS A 68 4.69 -19.40 30.85
CA LYS A 68 4.40 -20.05 32.14
C LYS A 68 4.93 -21.48 32.23
N LEU A 69 5.41 -22.06 31.12
CA LEU A 69 5.98 -23.40 31.12
C LEU A 69 7.35 -23.43 31.81
N PRO A 70 7.62 -24.44 32.65
CA PRO A 70 8.97 -24.75 33.11
C PRO A 70 9.93 -25.01 31.94
N GLN A 71 11.22 -24.70 32.13
CA GLN A 71 12.20 -24.83 31.05
C GLN A 71 12.42 -26.27 30.59
N ASP A 72 12.21 -27.22 31.49
CA ASP A 72 12.32 -28.67 31.37
C ASP A 72 11.00 -29.34 30.99
N SER A 73 9.93 -28.56 30.74
CA SER A 73 8.65 -29.12 30.34
C SER A 73 8.77 -29.83 28.99
N PRO A 74 8.28 -31.08 28.87
CA PRO A 74 8.28 -31.80 27.59
C PRO A 74 7.41 -31.12 26.53
N ASP A 75 6.44 -30.28 26.94
CA ASP A 75 5.51 -29.59 26.05
C ASP A 75 6.07 -28.27 25.49
N ARG A 76 7.20 -27.79 26.01
CA ARG A 76 7.74 -26.47 25.67
C ARG A 76 8.14 -26.35 24.20
N SER A 77 8.84 -27.34 23.66
CA SER A 77 9.23 -27.39 22.25
C SER A 77 8.02 -27.28 21.32
N ASP A 78 6.96 -28.03 21.61
CA ASP A 78 5.79 -28.12 20.75
C ASP A 78 4.90 -26.87 20.87
N ALA A 79 4.85 -26.25 22.05
CA ALA A 79 4.21 -24.96 22.26
C ALA A 79 4.93 -23.80 21.53
N GLU A 80 6.27 -23.77 21.55
CA GLU A 80 7.07 -22.77 20.83
C GLU A 80 6.90 -22.91 19.30
N LYS A 81 6.95 -24.13 18.77
CA LYS A 81 6.68 -24.39 17.34
C LYS A 81 5.26 -24.01 16.93
N SER A 82 4.27 -24.33 17.76
CA SER A 82 2.87 -24.00 17.49
C SER A 82 2.64 -22.48 17.48
N LEU A 83 3.34 -21.74 18.35
CA LEU A 83 3.33 -20.28 18.36
C LEU A 83 3.93 -19.69 17.07
N GLU A 84 5.04 -20.26 16.58
CA GLU A 84 5.67 -19.87 15.32
C GLU A 84 4.73 -20.12 14.12
N ILE A 85 4.14 -21.30 14.02
CA ILE A 85 3.20 -21.66 12.94
C ILE A 85 1.99 -20.69 12.90
N ILE A 86 1.40 -20.38 14.06
CA ILE A 86 0.27 -19.46 14.14
C ILE A 86 0.69 -18.03 13.75
N PHE A 87 1.89 -17.60 14.15
CA PHE A 87 2.45 -16.31 13.76
C PHE A 87 2.66 -16.22 12.24
N GLU A 88 3.25 -17.25 11.64
CA GLU A 88 3.45 -17.31 10.19
C GLU A 88 2.11 -17.33 9.43
N ALA A 89 1.13 -18.11 9.88
CA ALA A 89 -0.18 -18.20 9.24
C ALA A 89 -0.96 -16.88 9.29
N ALA A 90 -0.87 -16.15 10.41
CA ALA A 90 -1.45 -14.82 10.57
C ALA A 90 -0.79 -13.81 9.61
N ASN A 91 0.55 -13.79 9.55
CA ASN A 91 1.30 -12.88 8.70
C ASN A 91 1.13 -13.18 7.21
N ARG A 92 1.12 -14.46 6.81
CA ARG A 92 0.90 -14.86 5.41
C ARG A 92 -0.50 -14.46 4.93
N SER A 93 -1.53 -14.56 5.77
CA SER A 93 -2.89 -14.14 5.40
C SER A 93 -2.95 -12.62 5.18
N ASN A 94 -2.35 -11.83 6.07
CA ASN A 94 -2.34 -10.37 5.94
C ASN A 94 -1.50 -9.88 4.75
N ALA A 95 -0.35 -10.51 4.48
CA ALA A 95 0.48 -10.16 3.33
C ALA A 95 -0.22 -10.45 2.00
N ALA A 96 -0.95 -11.56 1.89
CA ALA A 96 -1.72 -11.89 0.69
C ALA A 96 -2.89 -10.93 0.45
N ILE A 97 -3.54 -10.47 1.52
CA ILE A 97 -4.60 -9.45 1.43
C ILE A 97 -4.01 -8.11 0.95
N ALA A 98 -2.93 -7.65 1.59
CA ALA A 98 -2.25 -6.41 1.22
C ALA A 98 -1.76 -6.44 -0.24
N GLU A 99 -1.23 -7.58 -0.70
CA GLU A 99 -0.80 -7.74 -2.09
C GLU A 99 -1.99 -7.69 -3.07
N LEU A 100 -3.14 -8.27 -2.71
CA LEU A 100 -4.34 -8.19 -3.54
C LEU A 100 -4.93 -6.78 -3.59
N GLU A 101 -4.96 -6.05 -2.47
CA GLU A 101 -5.38 -4.65 -2.43
C GLU A 101 -4.46 -3.76 -3.27
N LYS A 102 -3.14 -3.99 -3.16
CA LYS A 102 -2.14 -3.31 -3.99
C LYS A 102 -2.34 -3.60 -5.47
N GLN A 103 -2.59 -4.85 -5.85
CA GLN A 103 -2.89 -5.22 -7.23
C GLN A 103 -4.18 -4.57 -7.73
N GLN A 104 -5.25 -4.56 -6.92
CA GLN A 104 -6.49 -3.87 -7.29
C GLN A 104 -6.24 -2.37 -7.51
N LYS A 105 -5.49 -1.72 -6.61
CA LYS A 105 -5.14 -0.31 -6.76
C LYS A 105 -4.33 -0.04 -8.04
N MET A 106 -3.41 -0.94 -8.39
CA MET A 106 -2.68 -0.85 -9.66
C MET A 106 -3.60 -0.95 -10.88
N TRP A 107 -4.61 -1.83 -10.83
CA TRP A 107 -5.62 -1.93 -11.89
C TRP A 107 -6.46 -0.66 -12.02
N ASP A 108 -6.90 -0.07 -10.90
CA ASP A 108 -7.68 1.16 -10.90
C ASP A 108 -6.87 2.32 -11.54
N VAL A 109 -5.57 2.44 -11.20
CA VAL A 109 -4.68 3.43 -11.82
C VAL A 109 -4.48 3.19 -13.31
N TYR A 110 -4.35 1.93 -13.73
CA TYR A 110 -4.24 1.58 -15.15
C TYR A 110 -5.50 1.99 -15.94
N GLU A 111 -6.69 1.76 -15.37
CA GLU A 111 -7.95 2.19 -15.98
C GLU A 111 -8.06 3.72 -16.03
N MET A 112 -7.68 4.41 -14.94
CA MET A 112 -7.65 5.88 -14.88
C MET A 112 -6.72 6.48 -15.95
N LEU A 113 -5.61 5.81 -16.28
CA LEU A 113 -4.67 6.22 -17.33
C LEU A 113 -5.10 5.81 -18.74
N GLY A 114 -6.26 5.16 -18.88
CA GLY A 114 -6.83 4.78 -20.17
C GLY A 114 -6.28 3.49 -20.77
N GLY A 115 -5.54 2.70 -20.00
CA GLY A 115 -5.03 1.38 -20.42
C GLY A 115 -3.96 1.41 -21.51
N GLU A 116 -3.36 2.56 -21.79
CA GLU A 116 -2.31 2.72 -22.81
C GLU A 116 -0.90 2.75 -22.20
N GLU A 117 -0.78 2.92 -20.88
CA GLU A 117 0.50 3.08 -20.21
C GLU A 117 1.08 1.74 -19.73
N ASP A 118 2.33 1.49 -20.09
CA ASP A 118 3.11 0.34 -19.62
C ASP A 118 3.53 0.53 -18.16
N ILE A 119 2.55 0.39 -17.27
CA ILE A 119 2.71 0.36 -15.82
C ILE A 119 2.42 -1.03 -15.24
N VAL A 120 1.92 -1.96 -16.07
CA VAL A 120 1.52 -3.33 -15.69
C VAL A 120 2.74 -4.27 -15.64
N ASP A 121 3.87 -3.74 -15.17
CA ASP A 121 5.01 -4.55 -14.75
C ASP A 121 4.72 -5.02 -13.31
N PRO A 122 4.73 -6.33 -13.02
CA PRO A 122 4.50 -6.86 -11.67
C PRO A 122 5.43 -6.31 -10.59
N SER A 123 6.59 -5.75 -10.99
CA SER A 123 7.54 -5.12 -10.08
C SER A 123 7.31 -3.63 -9.86
N ASN A 124 6.31 -3.02 -10.51
CA ASN A 124 5.88 -1.65 -10.23
C ASN A 124 5.02 -1.60 -8.97
N GLU A 125 5.28 -0.61 -8.12
CA GLU A 125 4.52 -0.40 -6.90
C GLU A 125 4.15 1.08 -6.81
N LEU A 126 2.85 1.37 -6.67
CA LEU A 126 2.38 2.74 -6.42
C LEU A 126 2.72 3.13 -4.98
N LEU A 127 3.54 4.18 -4.84
CA LEU A 127 3.98 4.70 -3.55
C LEU A 127 3.08 5.84 -3.06
N LYS A 128 2.68 6.73 -3.98
CA LYS A 128 1.84 7.90 -3.66
C LYS A 128 1.11 8.38 -4.91
N GLU A 129 -0.11 8.87 -4.76
CA GLU A 129 -0.85 9.56 -5.81
C GLU A 129 -1.54 10.81 -5.24
N GLY A 130 -1.86 11.77 -6.10
CA GLY A 130 -2.64 12.92 -5.68
C GLY A 130 -2.64 14.09 -6.66
N PRO A 131 -3.58 15.03 -6.45
CA PRO A 131 -3.69 16.24 -7.23
C PRO A 131 -2.50 17.17 -6.96
N ILE A 132 -2.09 17.93 -7.97
CA ILE A 132 -1.04 18.95 -7.83
C ILE A 132 -1.33 20.10 -8.80
N LEU A 133 -0.82 21.30 -8.51
CA LEU A 133 -0.87 22.41 -9.46
C LEU A 133 0.49 22.54 -10.16
N LYS A 134 0.51 22.63 -11.49
CA LYS A 134 1.72 23.07 -12.20
C LYS A 134 1.74 24.59 -12.25
N VAL A 135 2.81 25.20 -11.75
CA VAL A 135 3.06 26.64 -11.88
C VAL A 135 3.79 26.90 -13.20
N SER A 136 3.28 27.84 -13.99
CA SER A 136 3.96 28.32 -15.21
C SER A 136 4.81 29.54 -14.90
N VAL A 137 6.14 29.38 -14.94
CA VAL A 137 7.10 30.47 -14.71
C VAL A 137 6.93 31.63 -15.71
N ARG A 138 6.43 31.36 -16.92
CA ARG A 138 6.27 32.38 -17.98
C ARG A 138 5.01 33.22 -17.88
N SER A 139 3.95 32.69 -17.27
CA SER A 139 2.61 33.28 -17.31
C SER A 139 1.99 33.44 -15.93
N SER A 140 2.71 33.08 -14.86
CA SER A 140 2.24 33.05 -13.47
C SER A 140 0.89 32.35 -13.29
N SER A 141 0.53 31.46 -14.21
CA SER A 141 -0.72 30.72 -14.23
C SER A 141 -0.52 29.32 -13.69
N THR A 142 -1.52 28.81 -12.97
CA THR A 142 -1.53 27.43 -12.47
C THR A 142 -2.41 26.53 -13.34
N ALA A 143 -2.10 25.23 -13.37
CA ALA A 143 -2.92 24.24 -14.07
C ALA A 143 -3.05 22.97 -13.24
N GLU A 144 -4.27 22.45 -13.11
CA GLU A 144 -4.56 21.23 -12.37
C GLU A 144 -3.96 20.00 -13.04
N ARG A 145 -3.29 19.19 -12.22
CA ARG A 145 -2.56 17.99 -12.62
C ARG A 145 -2.71 16.93 -11.57
N HIS A 146 -2.24 15.74 -11.89
CA HIS A 146 -2.21 14.60 -10.99
C HIS A 146 -0.85 13.93 -11.09
N LEU A 147 -0.29 13.53 -9.95
CA LEU A 147 0.93 12.76 -9.88
C LEU A 147 0.62 11.32 -9.49
N PHE A 148 1.28 10.37 -10.16
CA PHE A 148 1.37 8.99 -9.70
C PHE A 148 2.85 8.67 -9.52
N LEU A 149 3.29 8.52 -8.28
CA LEU A 149 4.63 8.11 -7.92
C LEU A 149 4.67 6.60 -7.76
N PHE A 150 5.41 5.95 -8.64
CA PHE A 150 5.77 4.54 -8.55
C PHE A 150 7.22 4.40 -8.10
N ASN A 151 7.58 3.20 -7.64
CA ASN A 151 8.94 2.86 -7.25
C ASN A 151 10.02 3.07 -8.34
N LYS A 152 9.68 3.03 -9.64
CA LYS A 152 10.61 3.24 -10.75
C LYS A 152 10.39 4.54 -11.52
N MET A 153 9.23 5.18 -11.38
CA MET A 153 8.85 6.31 -12.22
C MET A 153 7.84 7.22 -11.52
N LEU A 154 7.92 8.51 -11.81
CA LEU A 154 6.93 9.51 -11.48
C LEU A 154 6.17 9.89 -12.76
N LEU A 155 4.86 9.65 -12.77
CA LEU A 155 3.98 10.07 -13.86
C LEU A 155 3.37 11.42 -13.52
N TYR A 156 3.50 12.36 -14.43
CA TYR A 156 2.88 13.67 -14.39
C TYR A 156 1.74 13.72 -15.42
N CYS A 157 0.52 13.84 -14.92
CA CYS A 157 -0.68 13.64 -15.71
C CYS A 157 -1.58 14.87 -15.74
N ALA A 158 -2.32 15.05 -16.84
CA ALA A 158 -3.38 16.04 -16.95
C ALA A 158 -4.75 15.35 -16.91
N PRO A 159 -5.76 15.94 -16.24
CA PRO A 159 -7.12 15.41 -16.27
C PRO A 159 -7.67 15.41 -17.70
N LYS A 160 -8.39 14.35 -18.04
CA LYS A 160 -9.09 14.15 -19.31
C LYS A 160 -10.59 14.15 -19.03
N LEU A 161 -11.33 14.95 -19.77
CA LEU A 161 -12.79 14.94 -19.72
C LEU A 161 -13.29 13.57 -20.19
N SER A 162 -14.05 12.89 -19.33
CA SER A 162 -14.58 11.55 -19.57
C SER A 162 -15.98 11.47 -18.95
N LEU A 163 -16.91 10.80 -19.64
CA LEU A 163 -18.27 10.60 -19.11
C LEU A 163 -18.23 9.51 -18.02
N GLY A 164 -18.47 9.91 -16.78
CA GLY A 164 -18.73 8.98 -15.66
C GLY A 164 -17.52 8.44 -14.90
N SER A 165 -16.28 8.73 -15.34
CA SER A 165 -15.06 8.34 -14.62
C SER A 165 -13.96 9.39 -14.77
N VAL A 166 -13.18 9.62 -13.70
CA VAL A 166 -12.00 10.49 -13.76
C VAL A 166 -10.91 9.78 -14.54
N LYS A 167 -10.48 10.37 -15.66
CA LYS A 167 -9.38 9.84 -16.47
C LYS A 167 -8.24 10.84 -16.56
N PHE A 168 -7.04 10.33 -16.75
CA PHE A 168 -5.83 11.12 -16.86
C PHE A 168 -5.07 10.77 -18.14
N THR A 169 -4.33 11.74 -18.67
CA THR A 169 -3.39 11.53 -19.77
C THR A 169 -1.99 11.86 -19.28
N VAL A 170 -1.05 10.92 -19.46
CA VAL A 170 0.35 11.13 -19.10
C VAL A 170 0.92 12.23 -19.99
N ARG A 171 1.44 13.29 -19.36
CA ARG A 171 2.11 14.39 -20.04
C ARG A 171 3.62 14.26 -19.95
N ASN A 172 4.11 13.62 -18.90
CA ASN A 172 5.53 13.32 -18.73
C ASN A 172 5.71 12.08 -17.86
N LYS A 173 6.69 11.25 -18.20
CA LYS A 173 7.13 10.09 -17.42
C LYS A 173 8.58 10.32 -17.02
N LEU A 174 8.82 10.41 -15.72
CA LEU A 174 10.12 10.73 -15.15
C LEU A 174 10.66 9.49 -14.44
N PRO A 175 11.71 8.83 -14.95
CA PRO A 175 12.38 7.74 -14.24
C PRO A 175 12.91 8.23 -12.89
N VAL A 176 12.57 7.53 -11.80
CA VAL A 176 12.89 7.95 -10.42
C VAL A 176 14.40 8.13 -10.23
N ASP A 177 15.21 7.26 -10.82
CA ASP A 177 16.69 7.32 -10.81
C ASP A 177 17.29 8.60 -11.43
N SER A 178 16.46 9.40 -12.09
CA SER A 178 16.86 10.62 -12.78
C SER A 178 16.17 11.88 -12.27
N VAL A 179 15.31 11.74 -11.27
CA VAL A 179 14.56 12.84 -10.67
C VAL A 179 15.39 13.50 -9.58
N GLN A 180 15.41 14.82 -9.56
CA GLN A 180 15.87 15.64 -8.45
C GLN A 180 14.70 16.48 -7.96
N VAL A 181 14.50 16.52 -6.66
CA VAL A 181 13.45 17.33 -6.03
C VAL A 181 14.07 18.38 -5.12
N LYS A 182 13.57 19.61 -5.21
CA LYS A 182 14.03 20.73 -4.39
C LYS A 182 12.86 21.63 -3.98
N GLU A 183 12.78 21.98 -2.71
CA GLU A 183 11.84 22.99 -2.23
C GLU A 183 12.14 24.37 -2.84
N VAL A 184 11.09 25.11 -3.16
CA VAL A 184 11.17 26.45 -3.72
C VAL A 184 10.43 27.41 -2.79
N ASN A 185 11.20 28.25 -2.12
CA ASN A 185 10.67 29.33 -1.30
C ASN A 185 10.36 30.53 -2.19
N ASP A 186 9.12 30.61 -2.63
CA ASP A 186 8.58 31.73 -3.41
C ASP A 186 7.51 32.46 -2.57
N VAL A 187 7.63 33.78 -2.46
CA VAL A 187 6.75 34.63 -1.65
C VAL A 187 5.35 34.76 -2.29
N GLU A 188 5.27 34.68 -3.61
CA GLU A 188 4.01 34.76 -4.36
C GLU A 188 3.35 33.38 -4.51
N THR A 189 4.15 32.30 -4.52
CA THR A 189 3.65 30.93 -4.67
C THR A 189 4.12 30.01 -3.54
N PRO A 190 3.44 30.01 -2.38
CA PRO A 190 3.81 29.15 -1.26
C PRO A 190 3.58 27.66 -1.61
N HIS A 191 4.28 26.79 -0.88
CA HIS A 191 4.19 25.32 -0.99
C HIS A 191 4.62 24.78 -2.37
N CYS A 192 5.63 25.45 -2.96
CA CYS A 192 6.19 25.06 -4.24
C CYS A 192 7.44 24.19 -4.09
N PHE A 193 7.57 23.24 -5.01
CA PHE A 193 8.77 22.45 -5.17
C PHE A 193 9.05 22.20 -6.65
N LEU A 194 10.32 22.02 -6.98
CA LEU A 194 10.80 21.75 -8.31
C LEU A 194 11.11 20.27 -8.44
N VAL A 195 10.54 19.63 -9.45
CA VAL A 195 10.88 18.26 -9.87
C VAL A 195 11.64 18.35 -11.19
N SER A 196 12.93 18.09 -11.16
CA SER A 196 13.82 18.13 -12.33
C SER A 196 14.16 16.73 -12.80
N GLY A 197 13.83 16.41 -14.05
CA GLY A 197 14.35 15.24 -14.75
C GLY A 197 15.48 15.61 -15.72
N LYS A 198 15.99 14.63 -16.49
CA LYS A 198 17.09 14.84 -17.46
C LYS A 198 16.81 15.91 -18.51
N GLN A 199 15.54 16.08 -18.91
CA GLN A 199 15.17 16.96 -20.02
C GLN A 199 14.34 18.17 -19.61
N ARG A 200 13.59 18.09 -18.51
CA ARG A 200 12.62 19.11 -18.12
C ARG A 200 12.50 19.20 -16.61
N SER A 201 12.32 20.42 -16.12
CA SER A 201 11.93 20.72 -14.75
C SER A 201 10.47 21.18 -14.68
N LEU A 202 9.77 20.72 -13.65
CA LEU A 202 8.38 21.05 -13.36
C LEU A 202 8.33 21.76 -12.01
N GLN A 203 7.84 22.99 -11.99
CA GLN A 203 7.48 23.66 -10.74
C GLN A 203 6.05 23.26 -10.38
N LEU A 204 5.91 22.66 -9.20
CA LEU A 204 4.70 22.07 -8.70
C LEU A 204 4.33 22.71 -7.37
N GLN A 205 3.04 22.95 -7.18
CA GLN A 205 2.50 23.56 -5.97
C GLN A 205 1.51 22.58 -5.31
N ALA A 206 1.75 22.28 -4.04
CA ALA A 206 0.87 21.48 -3.20
C ALA A 206 -0.21 22.36 -2.54
N ARG A 207 -1.24 21.73 -1.95
CA ARG A 207 -2.34 22.45 -1.30
C ARG A 207 -1.99 22.93 0.11
N SER A 208 -0.99 22.31 0.73
CA SER A 208 -0.49 22.66 2.06
C SER A 208 1.01 22.39 2.16
N GLN A 209 1.62 22.95 3.20
CA GLN A 209 3.02 22.68 3.55
C GLN A 209 3.25 21.19 3.82
N GLU A 210 2.37 20.55 4.59
CA GLU A 210 2.42 19.13 4.91
C GLU A 210 2.37 18.25 3.64
N GLU A 211 1.51 18.60 2.69
CA GLU A 211 1.40 17.87 1.43
C GLU A 211 2.66 18.04 0.57
N MET A 212 3.24 19.25 0.53
CA MET A 212 4.52 19.50 -0.14
C MET A 212 5.63 18.64 0.45
N GLU A 213 5.80 18.68 1.77
CA GLU A 213 6.82 17.91 2.49
C GLU A 213 6.64 16.41 2.25
N ALA A 214 5.40 15.91 2.32
CA ALA A 214 5.09 14.51 2.03
C ALA A 214 5.42 14.10 0.59
N TRP A 215 5.22 14.98 -0.40
CA TRP A 215 5.62 14.71 -1.79
C TRP A 215 7.13 14.70 -1.95
N ILE A 216 7.84 15.69 -1.39
CA ILE A 216 9.30 15.78 -1.45
C ILE A 216 9.92 14.53 -0.82
N GLN A 217 9.48 14.19 0.38
CA GLN A 217 9.95 13.02 1.12
C GLN A 217 9.70 11.73 0.34
N ALA A 218 8.48 11.50 -0.14
CA ALA A 218 8.16 10.28 -0.89
C ALA A 218 9.01 10.13 -2.17
N ILE A 219 9.25 11.22 -2.89
CA ILE A 219 10.13 11.21 -4.08
C ILE A 219 11.58 10.90 -3.66
N GLN A 220 12.11 11.56 -2.62
CA GLN A 220 13.48 11.33 -2.14
C GLN A 220 13.69 9.87 -1.66
N GLU A 221 12.75 9.34 -0.89
CA GLU A 221 12.79 7.95 -0.43
C GLU A 221 12.78 6.98 -1.62
N SER A 222 11.95 7.25 -2.64
CA SER A 222 11.90 6.41 -3.85
C SER A 222 13.24 6.40 -4.61
N ILE A 223 13.95 7.54 -4.66
CA ILE A 223 15.27 7.66 -5.28
C ILE A 223 16.28 6.80 -4.53
N VAL A 224 16.36 6.96 -3.21
CA VAL A 224 17.29 6.20 -2.34
C VAL A 224 17.01 4.70 -2.42
N LEU A 225 15.75 4.28 -2.44
CA LEU A 225 15.37 2.88 -2.58
C LEU A 225 15.75 2.30 -3.94
N SER A 226 15.64 3.09 -5.02
CA SER A 226 16.06 2.68 -6.36
C SER A 226 17.57 2.47 -6.43
N GLU A 227 18.36 3.39 -5.86
CA GLU A 227 19.84 3.28 -5.80
C GLU A 227 20.29 2.04 -5.04
N ARG A 228 19.71 1.78 -3.86
CA ARG A 228 20.04 0.57 -3.06
C ARG A 228 19.75 -0.72 -3.79
N LYS A 229 18.65 -0.79 -4.55
CA LYS A 229 18.30 -1.96 -5.37
C LYS A 229 19.33 -2.18 -6.48
N ILE A 230 19.78 -1.10 -7.13
CA ILE A 230 20.83 -1.15 -8.17
C ILE A 230 22.15 -1.64 -7.57
N ASP A 231 22.55 -1.14 -6.40
CA ASP A 231 23.80 -1.55 -5.75
C ASP A 231 23.76 -3.01 -5.28
N THR A 232 22.63 -3.45 -4.74
CA THR A 232 22.41 -4.85 -4.36
C THR A 232 22.49 -5.77 -5.59
N PHE A 233 21.91 -5.36 -6.72
CA PHE A 233 21.97 -6.12 -7.97
C PHE A 233 23.41 -6.17 -8.53
N LYS A 234 24.16 -5.06 -8.49
CA LYS A 234 25.57 -5.02 -8.88
C LYS A 234 26.44 -5.92 -7.99
N ALA A 235 26.22 -5.89 -6.68
CA ALA A 235 26.93 -6.75 -5.73
C ALA A 235 26.62 -8.25 -5.96
N ALA A 236 25.37 -8.59 -6.31
CA ALA A 236 24.99 -9.97 -6.61
C ALA A 236 25.53 -10.48 -7.96
N SER A 237 25.73 -9.59 -8.93
CA SER A 237 26.30 -9.94 -10.25
C SER A 237 27.83 -10.01 -10.24
N LEU A 238 28.49 -9.33 -9.30
CA LEU A 238 29.90 -9.52 -8.95
C LEU A 238 30.03 -10.68 -7.95
N GLY A 239 29.83 -11.91 -8.43
CA GLY A 239 30.04 -13.13 -7.61
C GLY A 239 31.46 -13.20 -6.99
N PRO A 240 31.67 -14.06 -5.97
CA PRO A 240 32.92 -14.10 -5.23
C PRO A 240 34.11 -14.34 -6.16
N ALA A 241 35.10 -13.46 -6.12
CA ALA A 241 36.35 -13.61 -6.86
C ALA A 241 36.92 -15.00 -6.60
N SER A 242 36.99 -15.83 -7.65
CA SER A 242 37.57 -17.16 -7.55
C SER A 242 39.01 -17.03 -7.06
N PRO A 243 39.43 -17.75 -6.00
CA PRO A 243 40.82 -17.72 -5.56
C PRO A 243 41.68 -18.24 -6.70
N GLY A 244 42.61 -17.40 -7.17
CA GLY A 244 43.56 -17.75 -8.22
C GLY A 244 44.27 -19.05 -7.86
N HIS A 245 44.24 -20.01 -8.79
CA HIS A 245 45.07 -21.20 -8.73
C HIS A 245 46.54 -20.76 -8.79
N HIS A 246 47.21 -20.76 -7.63
CA HIS A 246 48.66 -20.80 -7.57
C HIS A 246 49.09 -22.20 -8.03
N VAL A 247 49.51 -22.29 -9.29
CA VAL A 247 50.26 -23.44 -9.82
C VAL A 247 51.69 -23.31 -9.30
N SER A 248 52.03 -24.08 -8.28
CA SER A 248 53.42 -24.30 -7.89
C SER A 248 54.05 -25.26 -8.91
N GLN A 249 55.10 -24.80 -9.59
CA GLN A 249 56.09 -25.67 -10.22
C GLN A 249 57.09 -26.15 -9.17
#